data_AF-A0A345Y223-F1
#
_entry.id   AF-A0A345Y223-F1
#
_cell.length_a   1.000
_cell.length_b   1.000
_cell.length_c   1.000
_cell.angle_alpha   90.00
_cell.angle_beta   90.00
_cell.angle_gamma   90.00
#
_symmetry.space_group_name_H-M   'P 1'
#
loop_
_entity.id
_entity.type
_entity.pdbx_description
1 polymer ?
#
loop_
_entity_poly.entity_id
_entity_poly.type
_entity_poly.pdbx_seq_one_letter_code
_entity_poly.pdbx_strand_id
1 'polypeptide(L)'
;MEQLLSPKMLAAYLGLAEQTIYNRHSTGGDLPQAIKLGHLLRFSLADVEAWLETKRQANTALLPAQVQPSTPRRRGRPTKAEQIAARRTC
;
A
#
# COMPACT_ATOMS: atom_id res chain seq x y z
N MET A 1 9.90 27.65 -8.58
CA MET A 1 10.17 27.36 -7.16
C MET A 1 9.72 25.94 -6.91
N GLU A 2 10.61 25.04 -6.55
CA GLU A 2 10.25 23.64 -6.33
C GLU A 2 9.59 23.48 -4.96
N GLN A 3 8.38 22.94 -4.94
CA GLN A 3 7.58 22.82 -3.73
C GLN A 3 7.84 21.44 -3.10
N LEU A 4 8.56 21.45 -1.97
CA LEU A 4 8.91 20.24 -1.23
C LEU A 4 7.82 19.88 -0.21
N LEU A 5 7.10 18.80 -0.49
CA LEU A 5 6.08 18.24 0.38
C LEU A 5 6.73 17.52 1.57
N SER A 6 6.16 17.74 2.75
CA SER A 6 6.45 16.94 3.94
C SER A 6 5.72 15.59 3.86
N PRO A 7 6.10 14.57 4.66
CA PRO A 7 5.42 13.28 4.68
C PRO A 7 3.94 13.40 5.02
N LYS A 8 3.59 14.34 5.91
CA LYS A 8 2.21 14.68 6.28
C LYS A 8 1.42 15.25 5.09
N MET A 9 2.02 16.15 4.33
CA MET A 9 1.38 16.72 3.13
C MET A 9 1.21 15.67 2.04
N LEU A 10 2.23 14.83 1.82
CA LEU A 10 2.16 13.70 0.88
C LEU A 10 1.05 12.73 1.27
N ALA A 11 0.95 12.40 2.56
CA ALA A 11 -0.09 11.55 3.11
C ALA A 11 -1.50 12.11 2.81
N ALA A 12 -1.71 13.42 3.06
CA ALA A 12 -2.96 14.08 2.71
C ALA A 12 -3.24 14.09 1.20
N TYR A 13 -2.21 14.31 0.38
CA TYR A 13 -2.33 14.35 -1.08
C TYR A 13 -2.67 12.98 -1.68
N LEU A 14 -2.05 11.90 -1.18
CA LEU A 14 -2.28 10.53 -1.64
C LEU A 14 -3.48 9.85 -0.96
N GLY A 15 -4.05 10.44 0.09
CA GLY A 15 -5.09 9.82 0.92
C GLY A 15 -4.57 8.64 1.75
N LEU A 16 -3.29 8.64 2.13
CA LEU A 16 -2.65 7.62 2.95
C LEU A 16 -2.40 8.12 4.38
N ALA A 17 -2.17 7.20 5.32
CA ALA A 17 -1.71 7.58 6.65
C ALA A 17 -0.20 7.93 6.62
N GLU A 18 0.22 8.91 7.42
CA GLU A 18 1.63 9.30 7.52
C GLU A 18 2.53 8.11 7.92
N GLN A 19 2.04 7.26 8.83
CA GLN A 19 2.70 6.01 9.23
C GLN A 19 2.95 5.09 8.03
N THR A 20 2.02 5.01 7.08
CA THR A 20 2.17 4.19 5.88
C THR A 20 3.30 4.69 4.98
N ILE A 21 3.51 6.01 4.92
CA ILE A 21 4.62 6.62 4.18
C ILE A 21 5.95 6.16 4.77
N TYR A 22 6.13 6.27 6.09
CA TYR A 22 7.37 5.81 6.75
C TYR A 22 7.60 4.31 6.62
N ASN A 23 6.55 3.50 6.79
CA ASN A 23 6.64 2.04 6.66
C ASN A 23 7.09 1.65 5.25
N ARG A 24 6.44 2.21 4.22
CA ARG A 24 6.78 1.92 2.81
C ARG A 24 8.17 2.42 2.45
N HIS A 25 8.57 3.60 2.93
CA HIS A 25 9.94 4.08 2.75
C HIS A 25 10.98 3.13 3.37
N SER A 26 10.70 2.60 4.56
CA SER A 26 11.60 1.64 5.23
C SER A 26 11.66 0.28 4.55
N THR A 27 10.58 -0.18 3.91
CA THR A 27 10.53 -1.49 3.23
C THR A 27 10.93 -1.41 1.75
N GLY A 28 11.31 -0.24 1.23
CA GLY A 28 11.56 -0.03 -0.20
C GLY A 28 10.30 -0.22 -1.06
N GLY A 29 9.14 0.08 -0.49
CA GLY A 29 7.84 -0.12 -1.10
C GLY A 29 7.44 0.98 -2.07
N ASP A 30 6.17 0.99 -2.42
CA ASP A 30 5.61 1.83 -3.47
C ASP A 30 5.43 3.28 -3.00
N LEU A 31 6.46 4.10 -3.24
CA LEU A 31 6.54 5.51 -2.86
C LEU A 31 7.29 6.32 -3.96
N PRO A 32 7.00 7.63 -4.12
CA PRO A 32 7.73 8.48 -5.05
C PRO A 32 9.13 8.80 -4.52
N GLN A 33 9.98 9.33 -5.41
CA GLN A 33 11.38 9.61 -5.10
C GLN A 33 11.50 10.57 -3.90
N ALA A 34 12.13 10.06 -2.84
CA ALA A 34 12.25 10.77 -1.59
C ALA A 34 13.63 11.42 -1.49
N ILE A 35 13.64 12.71 -1.16
CA ILE A 35 14.84 13.49 -0.90
C ILE A 35 15.09 13.46 0.61
N LYS A 36 16.19 12.82 1.01
CA LYS A 36 16.58 12.69 2.41
C LYS A 36 17.40 13.90 2.83
N LEU A 37 16.81 14.79 3.62
CA LEU A 37 17.47 15.96 4.19
C LEU A 37 17.77 15.70 5.67
N GLY A 38 18.90 15.03 5.92
CA GLY A 38 19.25 14.55 7.26
C GLY A 38 18.27 13.48 7.74
N HIS A 39 17.50 13.79 8.78
CA HIS A 39 16.44 12.92 9.30
C HIS A 39 15.06 13.21 8.68
N LEU A 40 14.93 14.31 7.92
CA LEU A 40 13.67 14.71 7.32
C LEU A 40 13.51 14.08 5.94
N LEU A 41 12.32 13.56 5.70
CA LEU A 41 11.92 13.03 4.40
C LEU A 41 11.14 14.11 3.66
N ARG A 42 11.61 14.50 2.47
CA ARG A 42 10.94 15.48 1.60
C ARG A 42 10.65 14.88 0.24
N PHE A 43 9.56 15.33 -0.37
CA PHE A 43 9.13 14.85 -1.68
C PHE A 43 8.95 16.05 -2.59
N SER A 44 9.53 16.00 -3.80
CA SER A 44 9.20 17.01 -4.81
C SER A 44 7.83 16.73 -5.36
N LEU A 45 7.00 17.76 -5.51
CA LEU A 45 5.67 17.60 -6.10
C LEU A 45 5.76 17.05 -7.54
N ALA A 46 6.78 17.44 -8.31
CA ALA A 46 7.02 16.94 -9.66
C ALA A 46 7.30 15.43 -9.69
N ASP A 47 8.12 14.92 -8.76
CA ASP A 47 8.40 13.48 -8.63
C ASP A 47 7.15 12.70 -8.22
N VAL A 48 6.29 13.27 -7.37
CA VAL A 48 5.02 12.66 -6.97
C VAL A 48 4.09 12.53 -8.17
N GLU A 49 3.97 13.59 -8.98
CA GLU A 49 3.15 13.57 -10.19
C GLU A 49 3.69 12.59 -11.24
N ALA A 50 5.00 12.61 -11.52
CA ALA A 50 5.62 11.67 -12.46
C ALA A 50 5.45 10.20 -12.02
N TRP A 51 5.54 9.95 -10.71
CA TRP A 51 5.29 8.63 -10.15
C TRP A 51 3.82 8.20 -10.30
N LEU A 52 2.86 9.09 -10.03
CA LEU A 52 1.44 8.83 -10.27
C LEU A 52 1.16 8.56 -11.75
N GLU A 53 1.79 9.31 -12.65
CA GLU A 53 1.64 9.15 -14.09
C GLU A 53 2.17 7.78 -14.56
N THR A 54 3.34 7.38 -14.07
CA THR A 54 3.90 6.04 -14.30
C THR A 54 2.94 4.95 -13.83
N LYS A 55 2.30 5.14 -12.67
CA LYS A 55 1.28 4.20 -12.16
C LYS A 55 0.02 4.16 -13.03
N ARG A 56 -0.43 5.31 -13.53
CA ARG A 56 -1.57 5.39 -14.44
C ARG A 56 -1.29 4.70 -15.77
N GLN A 57 -0.09 4.87 -16.33
CA GLN A 57 0.33 4.20 -17.56
C GLN A 57 0.52 2.69 -17.36
N ALA A 58 1.12 2.27 -16.25
CA ALA A 58 1.22 0.86 -15.90
C ALA A 58 -0.18 0.21 -15.75
N ASN A 59 -1.14 0.90 -15.14
CA ASN A 59 -2.52 0.41 -15.01
C ASN A 59 -3.26 0.41 -16.35
N THR A 60 -3.04 1.41 -17.19
CA THR A 60 -3.68 1.54 -18.51
C THR A 60 -3.15 0.50 -19.50
N ALA A 61 -1.88 0.13 -19.40
CA ALA A 61 -1.29 -0.95 -20.20
C ALA A 61 -1.80 -2.35 -19.79
N LEU A 62 -2.56 -2.50 -18.70
CA LEU A 62 -2.88 -3.79 -18.07
C LEU A 62 -4.38 -4.17 -18.02
N LEU A 63 -5.28 -3.50 -18.72
CA LEU A 63 -6.67 -3.99 -18.76
C LEU A 63 -6.93 -4.87 -20.00
N PRO A 64 -7.54 -6.08 -19.86
CA PRO A 64 -8.24 -6.60 -18.69
C PRO A 64 -7.81 -8.02 -18.26
N ALA A 65 -7.24 -8.20 -17.05
CA ALA A 65 -7.42 -9.38 -16.19
C ALA A 65 -6.49 -9.31 -14.97
N GLN A 66 -6.80 -8.47 -13.99
CA GLN A 66 -6.24 -8.63 -12.65
C GLN A 66 -7.39 -8.87 -11.69
N VAL A 67 -7.88 -10.12 -11.74
CA VAL A 67 -8.56 -10.76 -10.61
C VAL A 67 -7.53 -10.73 -9.48
N GLN A 68 -7.65 -9.77 -8.56
CA GLN A 68 -6.79 -9.76 -7.38
C GLN A 68 -7.03 -11.08 -6.65
N PRO A 69 -6.00 -11.89 -6.36
CA PRO A 69 -6.19 -13.06 -5.52
C PRO A 69 -6.54 -12.55 -4.12
N SER A 70 -7.83 -12.59 -3.78
CA SER A 70 -8.31 -12.43 -2.42
C SER A 70 -7.51 -13.39 -1.56
N THR A 71 -6.63 -12.86 -0.72
CA THR A 71 -5.90 -13.64 0.26
C THR A 71 -6.91 -14.51 1.02
N PRO A 72 -6.70 -15.84 1.15
CA PRO A 72 -7.63 -16.68 1.89
C PRO A 72 -7.67 -16.16 3.32
N ARG A 73 -8.82 -15.59 3.71
CA ARG A 73 -9.08 -15.22 5.10
C ARG A 73 -8.81 -16.45 5.95
N ARG A 74 -7.82 -16.35 6.84
CA ARG A 74 -7.52 -17.42 7.81
C ARG A 74 -8.84 -17.82 8.46
N ARG A 75 -9.17 -19.11 8.39
CA ARG A 75 -10.38 -19.66 9.01
C ARG A 75 -10.37 -19.24 10.47
N GLY A 76 -11.28 -18.34 10.81
CA GLY A 76 -11.59 -18.06 12.20
C GLY A 76 -12.10 -19.33 12.87
N ARG A 77 -12.14 -19.27 14.20
CA ARG A 77 -12.65 -20.26 15.15
C ARG A 77 -13.57 -21.34 14.50
N PRO A 78 -13.21 -22.64 14.57
CA PRO A 78 -14.01 -23.70 13.98
C PRO A 78 -15.44 -23.64 14.51
N THR A 79 -16.39 -23.75 13.58
CA THR A 79 -17.81 -23.65 13.90
C THR A 79 -18.24 -24.84 14.77
N LYS A 80 -19.27 -24.65 15.60
CA LYS A 80 -19.77 -25.70 16.50
C LYS A 80 -20.18 -26.98 15.76
N ALA A 81 -20.59 -26.88 14.49
CA ALA A 81 -20.90 -28.01 13.63
C ALA A 81 -19.66 -28.87 13.30
N GLU A 82 -18.51 -28.26 12.99
CA GLU A 82 -17.24 -28.97 12.76
C GLU A 82 -16.75 -29.68 14.03
N GLN A 83 -16.94 -29.06 15.21
CA GLN A 83 -16.58 -29.69 16.49
C GLN A 83 -17.44 -30.92 16.81
N ILE A 84 -18.71 -30.93 16.39
CA ILE A 84 -19.61 -32.09 16.58
C ILE A 84 -19.23 -33.23 15.64
N ALA A 85 -18.84 -32.94 14.40
CA ALA A 85 -18.42 -33.96 13.42
C ALA A 85 -17.14 -34.68 13.88
N ALA A 86 -16.13 -33.96 14.37
CA ALA A 86 -14.90 -34.55 14.89
C ALA A 86 -15.11 -35.48 16.10
N ARG A 87 -16.21 -35.29 16.84
CA ARG A 87 -16.55 -36.09 18.01
C ARG A 87 -17.31 -37.39 17.68
N ARG A 88 -17.76 -37.55 16.44
CA ARG A 88 -18.57 -38.71 15.99
C ARG A 88 -17.79 -39.76 15.21
N THR A 89 -16.53 -39.48 14.86
CA THR A 89 -15.60 -40.46 14.29
C THR A 89 -14.82 -41.15 15.41
N CYS A 90 -15.41 -42.20 15.96
CA CYS A 90 -14.72 -43.35 16.56
C CYS A 90 -15.05 -44.58 15.71
#